data_AF-A0A7L4PSP0-F1
#
_entry.id   AF-A0A7L4PSP0-F1
#
_cell.length_a   1.000
_cell.length_b   1.000
_cell.length_c   1.000
_cell.angle_alpha   90.00
_cell.angle_beta   90.00
_cell.angle_gamma   90.00
#
_symmetry.space_group_name_H-M   'P 1'
#
loop_
_entity.id
_entity.type
_entity.pdbx_description
1 polymer ?
#
loop_
_entity_poly.entity_id
_entity_poly.type
_entity_poly.pdbx_seq_one_letter_code
_entity_poly.pdbx_strand_id
1 'polypeptide(L)'
;MTPQKTPALAAIVLSRLAGIGVFLVIAGALSLLATEGAPPALQAVSAFFTRNIGLVLLFSVLFLLGEVFRALPFPASLPGPFAAAAGSVLLVMFLVRLLLLTGTFSGISVFEGLPDFARLLYPAVFLLVLLAGLADCVRQAYGHD
;
A
#
# COMPACT_ATOMS: atom_id res chain seq x y z
N MET A 1 22.22 30.92 11.63
CA MET A 1 22.49 29.57 11.10
C MET A 1 21.48 28.61 11.71
N THR A 2 20.45 28.21 10.97
CA THR A 2 19.50 27.17 11.40
C THR A 2 19.43 26.11 10.30
N PRO A 3 19.85 24.86 10.54
CA PRO A 3 19.66 23.79 9.57
C PRO A 3 18.27 23.20 9.80
N GLN A 4 17.28 23.63 9.02
CA GLN A 4 15.91 23.12 9.07
C GLN A 4 15.53 22.55 7.70
N LYS A 5 15.95 21.33 7.37
CA LYS A 5 15.46 20.60 6.17
C LYS A 5 15.33 19.07 6.32
N THR A 6 15.73 18.47 7.43
CA THR A 6 15.63 17.02 7.69
C THR A 6 14.31 16.47 8.30
N PRO A 7 13.41 17.24 8.94
CA PRO A 7 12.30 16.62 9.69
C PRO A 7 11.20 16.03 8.79
N ALA A 8 11.02 16.52 7.56
CA ALA A 8 9.93 16.07 6.69
C ALA A 8 10.12 14.63 6.19
N LEU A 9 11.31 14.29 5.72
CA LEU A 9 11.61 12.98 5.15
C LEU A 9 11.66 11.90 6.24
N ALA A 10 12.29 12.21 7.38
CA ALA A 10 12.30 11.33 8.54
C ALA A 10 10.88 11.08 9.09
N ALA A 11 10.02 12.12 9.15
CA ALA A 11 8.63 11.97 9.58
C ALA A 11 7.81 11.10 8.62
N ILE A 12 7.99 11.24 7.30
CA ILE A 12 7.31 10.41 6.30
C ILE A 12 7.73 8.95 6.48
N VAL A 13 9.03 8.66 6.55
CA VAL A 13 9.54 7.30 6.74
C VAL A 13 9.03 6.71 8.06
N LEU A 14 9.05 7.48 9.15
CA LEU A 14 8.57 7.03 10.45
C LEU A 14 7.07 6.73 10.44
N SER A 15 6.25 7.55 9.78
CA SER A 15 4.81 7.31 9.63
C SER A 15 4.51 6.01 8.86
N ARG A 16 5.30 5.72 7.82
CA ARG A 16 5.15 4.50 7.01
C ARG A 16 5.58 3.27 7.79
N LEU A 17 6.71 3.34 8.50
CA LEU A 17 7.17 2.27 9.39
C LEU A 17 6.18 2.02 10.53
N ALA A 18 5.60 3.07 11.11
CA ALA A 18 4.56 2.96 12.13
C ALA A 18 3.33 2.21 11.58
N GLY A 19 2.90 2.51 10.34
CA GLY A 19 1.81 1.79 9.68
C GLY A 19 2.08 0.28 9.54
N ILE A 20 3.31 -0.09 9.14
CA ILE A 20 3.74 -1.51 9.09
C ILE A 20 3.71 -2.12 10.49
N GLY A 21 4.27 -1.42 11.48
CA GLY A 21 4.29 -1.89 12.86
C GLY A 21 2.90 -2.14 13.41
N VAL A 22 1.98 -1.21 13.22
CA VAL A 22 0.56 -1.36 13.62
C VAL A 22 -0.07 -2.56 12.91
N PHE A 23 0.14 -2.71 11.60
CA PHE A 23 -0.38 -3.85 10.86
C PHE A 23 0.15 -5.18 11.42
N LEU A 24 1.45 -5.28 11.69
CA LEU A 24 2.06 -6.49 12.23
C LEU A 24 1.56 -6.81 13.65
N VAL A 25 1.38 -5.79 14.49
CA VAL A 25 0.79 -5.96 15.83
C VAL A 25 -0.63 -6.49 15.73
N ILE A 26 -1.45 -5.93 14.85
CA ILE A 26 -2.83 -6.41 14.62
C ILE A 26 -2.82 -7.85 14.11
N ALA A 27 -2.02 -8.15 13.08
CA ALA A 27 -1.90 -9.49 12.52
C ALA A 27 -1.44 -10.52 13.56
N GLY A 28 -0.43 -10.18 14.36
CA GLY A 28 0.07 -11.00 15.44
C GLY A 28 -0.98 -11.22 16.53
N ALA A 29 -1.64 -10.16 16.98
CA ALA A 29 -2.70 -10.26 17.98
C ALA A 29 -3.86 -11.15 17.50
N LEU A 30 -4.33 -10.94 16.26
CA LEU A 30 -5.37 -11.79 15.65
C LEU A 30 -4.94 -13.26 15.57
N SER A 31 -3.67 -13.51 15.22
CA SER A 31 -3.14 -14.87 15.16
C SER A 31 -3.08 -15.54 16.53
N LEU A 32 -2.80 -14.80 17.61
CA LEU A 32 -2.81 -15.33 18.98
C LEU A 32 -4.23 -15.61 19.48
N LEU A 33 -5.21 -14.82 19.06
CA LEU A 33 -6.62 -14.99 19.42
C LEU A 33 -7.33 -16.09 18.63
N ALA A 34 -6.83 -16.45 17.45
CA ALA A 34 -7.40 -17.46 16.57
C ALA A 34 -6.97 -18.89 16.93
N THR A 35 -7.27 -19.31 18.16
CA THR A 35 -7.04 -20.69 18.64
C THR A 35 -8.09 -21.66 18.10
N GLU A 36 -7.89 -22.98 18.27
CA GLU A 36 -8.75 -24.02 17.71
C GLU A 36 -10.24 -23.92 18.13
N GLY A 37 -10.54 -23.25 19.25
CA GLY A 37 -11.91 -22.98 19.71
C GLY A 37 -12.52 -21.64 19.28
N ALA A 38 -11.79 -20.83 18.50
CA ALA A 38 -12.24 -19.50 18.10
C ALA A 38 -13.36 -19.55 17.04
N PRO A 39 -14.22 -18.52 16.95
CA PRO A 39 -15.23 -18.43 15.90
C PRO A 39 -14.61 -18.51 14.49
N PRO A 40 -15.28 -19.15 13.51
CA PRO A 40 -14.76 -19.28 12.14
C PRO A 40 -14.38 -17.95 11.48
N ALA A 41 -15.13 -16.89 11.77
CA ALA A 41 -14.82 -15.55 11.28
C ALA A 41 -13.48 -15.02 11.80
N LEU A 42 -13.17 -15.23 13.08
CA LEU A 42 -11.91 -14.79 13.67
C LEU A 42 -10.71 -15.56 13.07
N GLN A 43 -10.86 -16.87 12.84
CA GLN A 43 -9.84 -17.69 12.18
C GLN A 43 -9.61 -17.26 10.73
N ALA A 44 -10.67 -16.94 9.99
CA ALA A 44 -10.55 -16.48 8.61
C ALA A 44 -9.86 -15.11 8.53
N VAL A 45 -10.19 -14.19 9.43
CA VAL A 45 -9.56 -12.87 9.51
C VAL A 45 -8.09 -13.00 9.90
N SER A 46 -7.74 -13.78 10.93
CA SER A 46 -6.33 -13.97 11.30
C SER A 46 -5.53 -14.61 10.16
N ALA A 47 -6.06 -15.67 9.52
CA ALA A 47 -5.43 -16.33 8.38
C ALA A 47 -5.25 -15.37 7.20
N PHE A 48 -6.21 -14.48 6.96
CA PHE A 48 -6.11 -13.44 5.94
C PHE A 48 -4.93 -12.50 6.21
N PHE A 49 -4.85 -11.94 7.41
CA PHE A 49 -3.78 -10.99 7.75
C PHE A 49 -2.41 -11.67 7.64
N THR A 50 -2.25 -12.86 8.25
CA THR A 50 -0.99 -13.62 8.22
C THR A 50 -0.55 -14.00 6.81
N ARG A 51 -1.48 -14.44 5.95
CA ARG A 51 -1.17 -14.81 4.55
C ARG A 51 -0.81 -13.61 3.68
N ASN A 52 -1.28 -12.41 4.03
CA ASN A 52 -1.02 -11.19 3.27
C ASN A 52 0.09 -10.32 3.87
N ILE A 53 0.80 -10.76 4.92
CA ILE A 53 1.97 -10.04 5.48
C ILE A 53 2.97 -9.70 4.38
N GLY A 54 3.33 -10.67 3.53
CA GLY A 54 4.29 -10.44 2.45
C GLY A 54 3.83 -9.37 1.45
N LEU A 55 2.53 -9.29 1.19
CA LEU A 55 1.93 -8.29 0.30
C LEU A 55 2.05 -6.90 0.92
N VAL A 56 1.72 -6.78 2.22
CA VAL A 56 1.85 -5.51 2.97
C VAL A 56 3.28 -5.03 3.01
N LEU A 57 4.22 -5.90 3.38
CA LEU A 57 5.64 -5.57 3.38
C LEU A 57 6.11 -5.11 2.00
N LEU A 58 5.69 -5.81 0.93
CA LEU A 58 6.10 -5.49 -0.43
C LEU A 58 5.60 -4.11 -0.88
N PHE A 59 4.31 -3.79 -0.73
CA PHE A 59 3.83 -2.46 -1.12
C PHE A 59 4.41 -1.35 -0.24
N SER A 60 4.65 -1.62 1.04
CA SER A 60 5.26 -0.66 1.95
C SER A 60 6.69 -0.33 1.55
N VAL A 61 7.48 -1.34 1.18
CA VAL A 61 8.84 -1.14 0.65
C VAL A 61 8.80 -0.39 -0.67
N LEU A 62 7.88 -0.71 -1.59
CA LEU A 62 7.74 0.01 -2.86
C LEU A 62 7.36 1.48 -2.65
N PHE A 63 6.44 1.78 -1.73
CA PHE A 63 6.12 3.16 -1.39
C PHE A 63 7.30 3.89 -0.76
N LEU A 64 8.05 3.23 0.13
CA LEU A 64 9.25 3.82 0.71
C LEU A 64 10.29 4.14 -0.36
N LEU A 65 10.55 3.21 -1.29
CA LEU A 65 11.42 3.44 -2.44
C LEU A 65 10.91 4.60 -3.29
N GLY A 66 9.60 4.65 -3.56
CA GLY A 66 8.96 5.74 -4.29
C GLY A 66 9.25 7.12 -3.68
N GLU A 67 9.11 7.24 -2.36
CA GLU A 67 9.41 8.48 -1.62
C GLU A 67 10.90 8.82 -1.63
N VAL A 68 11.78 7.82 -1.46
CA VAL A 68 13.24 8.01 -1.54
C VAL A 68 13.64 8.55 -2.91
N PHE A 69 13.15 7.94 -4.00
CA PHE A 69 13.43 8.41 -5.35
C PHE A 69 12.83 9.81 -5.60
N ARG A 70 11.62 10.10 -5.10
CA ARG A 70 10.98 11.42 -5.28
C ARG A 70 11.78 12.56 -4.64
N ALA A 71 12.55 12.27 -3.59
CA ALA A 71 13.41 13.26 -2.94
C ALA A 71 14.68 13.60 -3.73
N LEU A 72 15.04 12.79 -4.74
CA LEU A 72 16.21 13.02 -5.58
C LEU A 72 15.92 14.07 -6.67
N PRO A 73 16.94 14.82 -7.12
CA PRO A 73 16.77 15.71 -8.26
C PRO A 73 16.52 14.92 -9.55
N PHE A 74 15.85 15.55 -10.49
CA PHE A 74 15.71 15.02 -11.84
C PHE A 74 17.11 14.81 -12.48
N PRO A 75 17.37 13.69 -13.18
CA PRO A 75 16.47 12.62 -13.62
C PRO A 75 16.34 11.42 -12.65
N ALA A 76 17.05 11.45 -11.53
CA ALA A 76 17.10 10.32 -10.60
C ALA A 76 15.76 10.06 -9.87
N SER A 77 14.81 10.99 -9.95
CA SER A 77 13.45 10.82 -9.43
C SER A 77 12.50 10.00 -10.30
N LEU A 78 12.86 9.74 -11.57
CA LEU A 78 12.03 8.99 -12.53
C LEU A 78 11.61 7.58 -12.07
N PRO A 79 12.43 6.79 -11.35
CA PRO A 79 12.00 5.48 -10.84
C PRO A 79 10.93 5.58 -9.74
N GLY A 80 10.80 6.74 -9.08
CA GLY A 80 9.88 6.95 -7.97
C GLY A 80 8.41 6.75 -8.34
N PRO A 81 7.91 7.40 -9.41
CA PRO A 81 6.56 7.17 -9.94
C PRO A 81 6.24 5.70 -10.24
N PHE A 82 7.18 4.94 -10.81
CA PHE A 82 6.97 3.51 -11.10
C PHE A 82 6.86 2.67 -9.82
N ALA A 83 7.74 2.92 -8.84
CA ALA A 83 7.68 2.26 -7.54
C ALA A 83 6.35 2.57 -6.82
N ALA A 84 5.91 3.84 -6.83
CA ALA A 84 4.64 4.25 -6.23
C ALA A 84 3.43 3.61 -6.96
N ALA A 85 3.45 3.55 -8.29
CA ALA A 85 2.39 2.91 -9.07
C ALA A 85 2.29 1.41 -8.79
N ALA A 86 3.42 0.70 -8.78
CA ALA A 86 3.46 -0.72 -8.43
C ALA A 86 2.99 -0.97 -6.99
N GLY A 87 3.43 -0.16 -6.02
CA GLY A 87 2.96 -0.21 -4.64
C GLY A 87 1.45 0.02 -4.53
N SER A 88 0.90 0.94 -5.31
CA SER A 88 -0.54 1.24 -5.33
C SER A 88 -1.37 0.09 -5.86
N VAL A 89 -0.91 -0.59 -6.92
CA VAL A 89 -1.60 -1.79 -7.44
C VAL A 89 -1.62 -2.88 -6.38
N LEU A 90 -0.51 -3.12 -5.69
CA LEU A 90 -0.46 -4.10 -4.61
C LEU A 90 -1.38 -3.71 -3.45
N LEU A 91 -1.41 -2.44 -3.04
CA LEU A 91 -2.33 -1.96 -2.02
C LEU A 91 -3.79 -2.21 -2.43
N VAL A 92 -4.15 -1.90 -3.67
CA VAL A 92 -5.50 -2.16 -4.19
C VAL A 92 -5.81 -3.66 -4.23
N MET A 93 -4.84 -4.50 -4.62
CA MET A 93 -4.99 -5.95 -4.54
C MET A 93 -5.24 -6.43 -3.10
N PHE A 94 -4.55 -5.87 -2.12
CA PHE A 94 -4.81 -6.15 -0.70
C PHE A 94 -6.23 -5.76 -0.29
N LEU A 95 -6.68 -4.56 -0.68
CA LEU A 95 -8.04 -4.08 -0.40
C LEU A 95 -9.11 -4.94 -1.06
N VAL A 96 -8.93 -5.33 -2.33
CA VAL A 96 -9.83 -6.25 -3.03
C VAL A 96 -9.93 -7.58 -2.27
N ARG A 97 -8.80 -8.16 -1.85
CA ARG A 97 -8.80 -9.40 -1.07
C ARG A 97 -9.51 -9.24 0.28
N LEU A 98 -9.35 -8.09 0.94
CA LEU A 98 -10.02 -7.78 2.21
C LEU A 98 -11.54 -7.67 2.02
N LEU A 99 -11.97 -7.03 0.94
CA LEU A 99 -13.39 -6.94 0.57
C LEU A 99 -13.97 -8.32 0.25
N LEU A 100 -13.25 -9.17 -0.48
CA LEU A 100 -13.67 -10.55 -0.74
C LEU A 100 -13.82 -11.36 0.55
N LEU A 101 -12.92 -11.19 1.52
CA LEU A 101 -13.07 -11.80 2.85
C LEU A 101 -14.33 -11.30 3.56
N THR A 102 -14.67 -10.01 3.44
CA THR A 102 -15.91 -9.49 4.00
C THR A 102 -17.13 -10.05 3.25
N GLY A 103 -16.99 -10.28 1.95
CA GLY A 103 -17.98 -10.94 1.10
C GLY A 103 -18.36 -12.33 1.58
N THR A 104 -17.40 -13.13 2.07
CA THR A 104 -17.68 -14.49 2.55
C THR A 104 -18.61 -14.54 3.75
N PHE A 105 -18.67 -13.46 4.56
CA PHE A 105 -19.50 -13.40 5.76
C PHE A 105 -20.78 -12.57 5.58
N SER A 106 -20.80 -11.65 4.63
CA SER A 106 -21.92 -10.71 4.45
C SER A 106 -23.04 -11.25 3.57
N GLY A 107 -22.78 -12.26 2.73
CA GLY A 107 -23.78 -12.83 1.80
C GLY A 107 -24.21 -11.86 0.69
N ILE A 108 -23.46 -10.77 0.48
CA ILE A 108 -23.76 -9.75 -0.54
C ILE A 108 -23.16 -10.18 -1.87
N SER A 109 -24.02 -10.40 -2.88
CA SER A 109 -23.63 -10.85 -4.23
C SER A 109 -22.75 -9.86 -5.01
N VAL A 110 -22.71 -8.59 -4.60
CA VAL A 110 -21.82 -7.56 -5.20
C VAL A 110 -20.35 -7.97 -5.13
N PHE A 111 -19.94 -8.74 -4.12
CA PHE A 111 -18.57 -9.21 -3.98
C PHE A 111 -18.18 -10.29 -5.00
N GLU A 112 -19.14 -10.95 -5.67
CA GLU A 112 -18.87 -11.98 -6.68
C GLU A 112 -18.28 -11.40 -7.97
N GLY A 113 -18.73 -10.21 -8.39
CA GLY A 113 -18.20 -9.51 -9.58
C GLY A 113 -16.92 -8.69 -9.31
N LEU A 114 -16.50 -8.59 -8.05
CA LEU A 114 -15.34 -7.79 -7.67
C LEU A 114 -14.02 -8.25 -8.32
N PRO A 115 -13.72 -9.55 -8.52
CA PRO A 115 -12.50 -9.98 -9.20
C PRO A 115 -12.42 -9.53 -10.66
N ASP A 116 -13.54 -9.50 -11.36
CA ASP A 116 -13.60 -9.04 -12.75
C ASP A 116 -13.39 -7.54 -12.84
N PHE A 117 -14.04 -6.78 -11.95
CA PHE A 117 -13.81 -5.35 -11.81
C PHE A 117 -12.35 -5.04 -11.44
N ALA A 118 -11.76 -5.84 -10.54
CA ALA A 118 -10.38 -5.67 -10.11
C ALA A 118 -9.38 -5.80 -11.28
N ARG A 119 -9.68 -6.65 -12.28
CA ARG A 119 -8.85 -6.82 -13.47
C ARG A 119 -8.72 -5.54 -14.29
N LEU A 120 -9.79 -4.73 -14.34
CA LEU A 120 -9.76 -3.40 -14.96
C LEU A 120 -9.19 -2.33 -14.01
N LEU A 121 -9.45 -2.46 -12.72
CA LEU A 121 -9.01 -1.52 -11.70
C LEU A 121 -7.48 -1.47 -11.57
N TYR A 122 -6.79 -2.62 -11.63
CA TYR A 122 -5.33 -2.68 -11.49
C TYR A 122 -4.56 -1.84 -12.52
N PRO A 123 -4.76 -2.00 -13.85
CA PRO A 123 -4.08 -1.16 -14.82
C PRO A 123 -4.53 0.31 -14.73
N ALA A 124 -5.80 0.58 -14.42
CA ALA A 124 -6.29 1.95 -14.25
C ALA A 124 -5.55 2.67 -13.10
N VAL A 125 -5.44 2.03 -11.93
CA VAL A 125 -4.71 2.57 -10.78
C VAL A 125 -3.24 2.76 -11.11
N PHE A 126 -2.62 1.77 -11.78
CA PHE A 126 -1.22 1.88 -12.20
C PHE A 126 -0.99 3.12 -13.06
N LEU A 127 -1.80 3.29 -14.11
CA LEU A 127 -1.69 4.42 -15.03
C LEU A 127 -1.95 5.76 -14.34
N LEU A 128 -3.00 5.86 -13.52
CA LEU A 128 -3.33 7.09 -12.81
C LEU A 128 -2.21 7.54 -11.88
N VAL A 129 -1.66 6.61 -11.08
CA VAL A 129 -0.57 6.92 -10.14
C VAL A 129 0.72 7.23 -10.88
N LEU A 130 1.03 6.49 -11.95
CA LEU A 130 2.22 6.72 -12.76
C LEU A 130 2.17 8.10 -13.43
N LEU A 131 1.05 8.45 -14.07
CA LEU A 131 0.88 9.74 -14.74
C LEU A 131 0.95 10.90 -13.75
N ALA A 132 0.31 10.77 -12.58
CA ALA A 132 0.40 11.77 -11.53
C ALA A 132 1.86 11.96 -11.06
N GLY A 133 2.59 10.87 -10.82
CA GLY A 133 3.98 10.94 -10.39
C GLY A 133 4.93 11.49 -11.46
N LEU A 134 4.71 11.17 -12.73
CA LEU A 134 5.47 11.73 -13.84
C LEU A 134 5.22 13.22 -14.01
N ALA A 135 3.96 13.67 -13.87
CA ALA A 135 3.62 15.10 -13.91
C ALA A 135 4.35 15.88 -12.80
N ASP A 136 4.45 15.31 -11.60
CA ASP A 136 5.22 15.93 -10.51
C ASP A 136 6.73 16.01 -10.82
N CYS A 137 7.31 14.95 -11.40
CA CYS A 137 8.72 14.96 -11.80
C CYS A 137 9.01 16.05 -12.85
N VAL A 138 8.11 16.21 -13.83
CA VAL A 138 8.23 17.26 -14.86
C VAL A 138 8.09 18.64 -14.24
N ARG A 139 7.13 18.86 -13.34
CA ARG A 139 7.01 20.14 -12.61
C ARG A 139 8.27 20.47 -11.83
N GLN A 140 8.90 19.49 -11.20
CA GLN A 140 10.15 19.70 -10.46
C GLN A 140 11.33 20.03 -11.39
N ALA A 141 11.37 19.48 -12.60
CA ALA A 141 12.42 19.74 -13.59
C ALA A 141 12.32 21.13 -14.25
N TYR A 142 11.09 21.66 -14.43
CA TYR A 142 10.84 22.89 -15.19
C TYR A 142 10.19 24.03 -14.40
N GLY A 143 9.77 23.81 -13.16
CA GLY A 143 9.08 24.80 -12.31
C GLY A 143 10.00 25.69 -11.47
N HIS A 144 11.30 25.74 -11.80
CA HIS A 144 12.27 26.68 -11.24
C HIS A 144 12.44 27.88 -12.18
N ASP A 145 11.37 28.67 -12.35
CA ASP A 145 11.41 30.06 -12.84
C ASP A 145 10.53 30.94 -11.94
#